data_AF-A0A8S0H8C5-F1
#
_entry.id   AF-A0A8S0H8C5-F1
#
_cell.length_a   1.000
_cell.length_b   1.000
_cell.length_c   1.000
_cell.angle_alpha   90.00
_cell.angle_beta   90.00
_cell.angle_gamma   90.00
#
_symmetry.space_group_name_H-M   'P 1'
#
loop_
_entity.id
_entity.type
_entity.pdbx_description
1 polymer ?
#
loop_
_entity_poly.entity_id
_entity_poly.type
_entity_poly.pdbx_seq_one_letter_code
_entity_poly.pdbx_strand_id
1 'polypeptide(L)'
;MNRLAHILRLGLKELTSLRHDSVLLLFLMYAFTVAIYLPAAGSVIGVHNASVALVDEDHSALSRQLAEALQPPSSRSRCRCPMTSWTR
;
A
#
# COMPACT_ATOMS: atom_id res chain seq x y z
N MET A 1 -44.74 8.95 -15.56
CA MET A 1 -43.28 9.05 -15.30
C MET A 1 -43.02 9.02 -13.79
N ASN A 2 -43.47 7.97 -13.09
CA ASN A 2 -43.63 8.03 -11.62
C ASN A 2 -42.86 6.91 -10.90
N ARG A 3 -42.23 6.01 -11.66
CA ARG A 3 -41.54 4.83 -11.13
C ARG A 3 -40.25 5.21 -10.40
N LEU A 4 -39.47 6.14 -10.98
CA LEU A 4 -38.26 6.70 -10.35
C LEU A 4 -38.59 7.43 -9.03
N ALA A 5 -39.66 8.24 -9.01
CA ALA A 5 -40.09 8.95 -7.80
C ALA A 5 -40.49 7.97 -6.68
N HIS A 6 -41.17 6.86 -7.02
CA HIS A 6 -41.48 5.81 -6.05
C HIS A 6 -40.22 5.12 -5.53
N ILE A 7 -39.31 4.71 -6.41
CA ILE A 7 -38.06 4.03 -6.03
C ILE A 7 -37.23 4.94 -5.12
N LEU A 8 -37.09 6.22 -5.45
CA LEU A 8 -36.36 7.19 -4.62
C LEU A 8 -37.03 7.40 -3.26
N ARG A 9 -38.36 7.50 -3.22
CA ARG A 9 -39.10 7.67 -1.96
C ARG A 9 -39.01 6.44 -1.05
N LEU A 10 -39.05 5.24 -1.62
CA LEU A 10 -38.82 4.00 -0.87
C LEU A 10 -37.36 3.90 -0.41
N GLY A 11 -36.39 4.12 -1.31
CA GLY A 11 -34.97 4.08 -0.98
C GLY A 11 -34.59 5.08 0.13
N LEU A 12 -35.15 6.29 0.11
CA LEU A 12 -34.92 7.27 1.16
C LEU A 12 -35.48 6.83 2.52
N LYS A 13 -36.63 6.14 2.52
CA LYS A 13 -37.24 5.59 3.73
C LYS A 13 -36.38 4.49 4.35
N GLU A 14 -35.85 3.60 3.51
CA GLU A 14 -34.94 2.54 3.95
C GLU A 14 -33.58 3.09 4.42
N LEU A 15 -33.02 4.09 3.72
CA LEU A 15 -31.78 4.75 4.13
C LEU A 15 -31.93 5.49 5.47
N THR A 16 -33.12 6.04 5.73
CA THR A 16 -33.43 6.68 7.02
C THR A 16 -33.51 5.64 8.14
N SER A 17 -34.06 4.45 7.87
CA SER A 17 -34.05 3.32 8.81
C SER A 17 -32.61 2.87 9.13
N LEU A 18 -31.79 2.76 8.09
CA LEU A 18 -30.36 2.42 8.22
C LEU A 18 -29.58 3.47 9.01
N ARG A 19 -29.94 4.76 8.90
CA ARG A 19 -29.37 5.82 9.73
C ARG A 19 -29.75 5.70 11.20
N HIS A 20 -30.89 5.10 11.53
CA HIS A 20 -31.28 4.93 12.94
C HIS A 20 -30.50 3.80 13.61
N ASP A 21 -30.03 2.82 12.84
CA ASP A 21 -29.10 1.80 13.29
C ASP A 21 -27.71 2.42 13.57
N SER A 22 -27.55 2.87 14.81
CA SER A 22 -26.35 3.59 15.26
C SER A 22 -25.11 2.70 15.30
N VAL A 23 -25.29 1.38 15.46
CA VAL A 23 -24.18 0.41 15.50
C VAL A 23 -23.58 0.25 14.10
N LEU A 24 -24.43 0.09 13.09
CA LEU A 24 -23.99 -0.02 11.70
C LEU A 24 -23.31 1.28 11.23
N LEU A 25 -23.86 2.45 11.56
CA LEU A 25 -23.23 3.72 11.25
C LEU A 25 -21.88 3.89 11.95
N LEU A 26 -21.77 3.49 13.22
CA LEU A 26 -20.50 3.52 13.94
C LEU A 26 -19.46 2.62 13.27
N PHE A 27 -19.86 1.42 12.86
CA PHE A 27 -19.00 0.49 12.14
C PHE A 27 -18.56 1.06 10.79
N LEU A 28 -19.47 1.70 10.05
CA LEU A 28 -19.17 2.38 8.80
C LEU A 28 -18.12 3.48 9.00
N MET A 29 -18.35 4.38 9.96
CA MET A 29 -17.42 5.46 10.29
C MET A 29 -16.05 4.91 10.73
N TYR A 30 -16.04 3.83 11.51
CA TYR A 30 -14.81 3.14 11.90
C TYR A 30 -14.07 2.56 10.69
N ALA A 31 -14.76 1.83 9.81
CA ALA A 31 -14.16 1.19 8.64
C ALA A 31 -13.61 2.21 7.64
N PHE A 32 -14.30 3.33 7.44
CA PHE A 32 -13.89 4.36 6.48
C PHE A 32 -12.96 5.43 7.06
N THR A 33 -12.88 5.57 8.38
CA THR A 33 -11.98 6.53 9.02
C THR A 33 -10.82 5.83 9.69
N VAL A 34 -11.10 5.07 10.75
CA VAL A 34 -10.09 4.49 11.65
C VAL A 34 -9.29 3.40 10.94
N ALA A 35 -9.98 2.46 10.27
CA ALA A 35 -9.33 1.34 9.59
C ALA A 35 -8.49 1.77 8.37
N ILE A 36 -8.75 2.95 7.80
CA ILE A 36 -7.92 3.52 6.73
C ILE A 36 -6.80 4.38 7.33
N TYR A 37 -7.12 5.22 8.32
CA TYR A 37 -6.18 6.19 8.88
C TYR A 37 -5.02 5.51 9.62
N LEU A 38 -5.27 4.48 10.44
CA LEU A 38 -4.18 3.84 11.20
C LEU A 38 -3.14 3.17 10.29
N PRO A 39 -3.52 2.32 9.31
CA PRO A 39 -2.56 1.75 8.38
C PRO A 39 -1.96 2.79 7.43
N ALA A 40 -2.69 3.83 7.03
CA ALA A 40 -2.14 4.87 6.16
C ALA A 40 -1.12 5.77 6.89
N ALA A 41 -1.38 6.13 8.15
CA ALA A 41 -0.46 6.93 8.95
C ALA A 41 0.78 6.13 9.40
N GLY A 42 0.61 4.82 9.66
CA GLY A 42 1.71 3.93 10.06
C GLY A 42 2.44 3.25 8.90
N SER A 43 1.82 3.19 7.72
CA SER A 43 2.38 2.51 6.56
C SER A 43 2.59 3.48 5.39
N VAL A 44 3.75 4.13 5.45
CA VAL A 44 4.54 4.36 4.26
C VAL A 44 4.92 2.98 3.71
N ILE A 45 4.01 2.33 2.99
CA ILE A 45 4.35 1.21 2.07
C ILE A 45 5.08 1.76 0.84
N GLY A 46 5.40 3.05 0.82
CA GLY A 46 6.56 3.53 0.07
C GLY A 46 7.80 2.94 0.71
N VAL A 47 8.39 1.93 0.06
CA VAL A 47 9.65 1.32 0.46
C VAL A 47 10.77 2.37 0.35
N HIS A 48 10.83 3.28 1.33
CA HIS A 48 11.83 4.34 1.38
C HIS A 48 13.25 3.78 1.64
N ASN A 49 13.35 2.48 1.96
CA ASN A 49 14.60 1.75 2.16
C ASN A 49 14.49 0.33 1.56
N ALA A 50 14.02 0.19 0.31
CA ALA A 50 14.17 -1.08 -0.42
C ALA A 50 15.66 -1.24 -0.73
N SER A 51 16.43 -1.72 0.23
CA SER A 51 17.83 -2.07 0.03
C SER A 51 17.87 -3.29 -0.88
N VAL A 52 17.91 -3.05 -2.20
CA VAL A 52 18.10 -4.10 -3.19
C VAL A 52 19.57 -4.52 -3.15
N ALA A 53 19.85 -5.63 -2.46
CA ALA A 53 21.16 -6.25 -2.49
C ALA A 53 21.24 -7.18 -3.71
N LEU A 54 22.00 -6.78 -4.73
CA LEU A 54 22.34 -7.63 -5.88
C LEU A 54 23.62 -8.41 -5.53
N VAL A 55 23.49 -9.72 -5.38
CA VAL A 55 24.61 -10.65 -5.18
C VAL A 55 24.97 -11.23 -6.55
N ASP A 56 26.13 -10.84 -7.09
CA ASP A 56 26.64 -11.32 -8.38
C ASP A 56 27.66 -12.44 -8.14
N GLU A 57 27.17 -13.68 -8.10
CA GLU A 57 27.98 -14.88 -7.87
C GLU A 57 28.73 -15.34 -9.14
N ASP A 58 28.22 -14.98 -10.32
CA ASP A 58 28.69 -15.52 -11.61
C ASP A 58 29.58 -14.56 -12.41
N HIS A 59 29.84 -13.35 -11.89
CA HIS A 59 30.67 -12.31 -12.52
C HIS A 59 30.39 -12.06 -14.02
N SER A 60 29.15 -12.31 -14.45
CA SER A 60 28.82 -12.37 -15.87
C SER A 60 28.56 -10.97 -16.43
N ALA A 61 28.87 -10.78 -17.72
CA ALA A 61 28.57 -9.53 -18.42
C ALA A 61 27.05 -9.22 -18.44
N LEU A 62 26.21 -10.25 -18.41
CA LEU A 62 24.75 -10.15 -18.38
C LEU A 62 24.26 -9.64 -17.01
N SER A 63 24.80 -10.17 -15.90
CA SER A 63 24.50 -9.68 -14.54
C SER A 63 24.77 -8.17 -14.41
N ARG A 64 25.88 -7.70 -15.02
CA ARG A 64 26.21 -6.26 -15.04
C ARG A 64 25.18 -5.43 -15.82
N GLN A 65 24.71 -5.92 -16.95
CA GLN A 65 23.66 -5.22 -17.73
C GLN A 65 22.33 -5.19 -16.98
N LEU A 66 21.97 -6.27 -16.27
CA LEU A 66 20.75 -6.34 -15.45
C LEU A 66 20.82 -5.41 -14.23
N ALA A 67 21.99 -5.31 -13.60
CA ALA A 67 22.25 -4.37 -12.51
C ALA A 67 22.24 -2.89 -12.94
N GLU A 68 22.54 -2.62 -14.22
CA GLU A 68 22.46 -1.29 -14.83
C GLU A 68 21.02 -0.93 -15.27
N ALA A 69 20.22 -1.93 -15.69
CA ALA A 69 18.83 -1.74 -16.09
C ALA A 69 17.88 -1.46 -14.91
N LEU A 70 18.25 -1.87 -13.69
CA LEU A 70 17.55 -1.49 -12.47
C LEU A 70 17.85 -0.02 -12.14
N GLN A 71 17.00 0.89 -12.62
CA GLN A 71 17.11 2.31 -12.32
C GLN A 71 17.18 2.56 -10.80
N PRO A 72 18.13 3.38 -10.33
CA PRO A 72 18.37 3.55 -8.92
C PRO A 72 17.17 4.28 -8.27
N PRO A 73 16.64 3.78 -7.14
CA PRO A 73 15.76 4.59 -6.30
C PRO A 73 16.57 5.80 -5.81
N SER A 74 15.96 6.99 -5.85
CA SER A 74 16.55 8.23 -5.33
C SER A 74 16.73 8.11 -3.82
N SER A 75 17.83 7.54 -3.38
CA SER A 75 18.72 8.06 -2.36
C SER A 75 19.66 6.98 -1.83
N ARG A 76 20.93 7.36 -1.79
CA ARG A 76 22.06 6.75 -1.07
C ARG A 76 22.86 5.65 -1.80
N SER A 77 24.16 5.95 -1.80
CA SER A 77 25.31 5.21 -2.33
C SER A 77 25.23 3.70 -2.13
N ARG A 78 25.48 2.96 -3.23
CA ARG A 78 25.75 1.51 -3.19
C ARG A 78 26.96 1.26 -2.29
N CYS A 79 26.73 0.86 -1.03
CA CYS A 79 27.77 0.23 -0.24
C CYS A 79 27.92 -1.20 -0.74
N ARG A 80 28.97 -1.45 -1.53
CA ARG A 80 29.42 -2.79 -1.91
C ARG A 80 29.95 -3.45 -0.63
N CYS A 81 29.18 -4.34 -0.01
CA CYS A 81 29.67 -5.14 1.11
C CYS A 81 30.71 -6.15 0.59
N PRO A 82 31.98 -6.07 1.00
CA PRO A 82 32.96 -7.09 0.67
C PRO A 82 32.66 -8.35 1.49
N MET A 83 32.58 -9.49 0.80
CA MET A 83 32.27 -10.81 1.33
C MET A 83 33.42 -11.43 2.17
N THR A 84 34.32 -10.61 2.73
CA THR A 84 35.57 -11.05 3.35
C THR A 84 35.58 -10.99 4.89
N SER A 85 34.43 -10.78 5.54
CA SER A 85 34.36 -10.68 7.02
C SER A 85 33.83 -11.92 7.76
N TRP A 86 33.57 -13.04 7.08
CA TRP A 86 33.03 -14.27 7.70
C TRP A 86 34.09 -15.27 8.22
N THR A 87 35.32 -14.82 8.50
CA THR A 87 36.37 -15.67 9.10
C THR A 87 36.94 -15.08 10.39
N ARG A 88 36.04 -14.79 11.35
CA ARG A 88 36.36 -14.82 12.78
C ARG A 88 35.18 -15.30 13.59
#